data_AF-A0A932YUN7-F1
#
_entry.id   AF-A0A932YUN7-F1
#
_cell.length_a   1.000
_cell.length_b   1.000
_cell.length_c   1.000
_cell.angle_alpha   90.00
_cell.angle_beta   90.00
_cell.angle_gamma   90.00
#
_symmetry.space_group_name_H-M   'P 1'
#
loop_
_entity.id
_entity.type
_entity.pdbx_description
1 polymer ?
#
loop_
_entity_poly.entity_id
_entity_poly.type
_entity_poly.pdbx_seq_one_letter_code
_entity_poly.pdbx_strand_id
1 'polypeptide(L)'
;MESQSDNATLVERLFKAGAHFGFSKSRRHPSFVRHIFGSKNSNDIIDLEKTAVALSAAKTFVEKMGRDGKNILIAGTKPEVRSFVEEQAKKAGIAYVTERWVGGLLTNFHQMRKRVERLEKLEDEKAKGALDVYTKKERLGIDEEIRALEHMFNGIRTLKQLPDLVFIVDSRHEETALLEARKLGIPVVALSGSDCDVSKIAYPIPANDSVLQSITFFVEEILSAFKRGREEFQLKGKTEVQAAPKETK
;
A
#
# COMPACT_ATOMS: atom_id res chain seq x y z
N MET A 1 18.59 -24.03 -13.51
CA MET A 1 17.84 -25.06 -12.78
C MET A 1 17.26 -24.50 -11.47
N GLU A 2 18.01 -23.72 -10.68
CA GLU A 2 17.49 -23.06 -9.46
C GLU A 2 16.28 -22.14 -9.70
N SER A 3 16.25 -21.38 -10.81
CA SER A 3 15.12 -20.48 -11.11
C SER A 3 13.81 -21.18 -11.46
N GLN A 4 13.85 -22.44 -11.92
CA GLN A 4 12.64 -23.22 -12.22
C GLN A 4 12.08 -23.90 -10.96
N SER A 5 12.94 -24.36 -10.05
CA SER A 5 12.51 -24.92 -8.76
C SER A 5 11.90 -23.85 -7.84
N ASP A 6 12.49 -22.66 -7.81
CA ASP A 6 11.97 -21.55 -7.00
C ASP A 6 10.63 -21.04 -7.52
N ASN A 7 10.42 -21.08 -8.84
CA ASN A 7 9.15 -20.67 -9.43
C ASN A 7 8.06 -21.73 -9.21
N ALA A 8 8.39 -23.02 -9.30
CA ALA A 8 7.46 -24.11 -8.99
C ALA A 8 6.99 -24.04 -7.51
N THR A 9 7.91 -23.80 -6.58
CA THR A 9 7.57 -23.62 -5.15
C THR A 9 6.74 -22.36 -4.90
N LEU A 10 6.97 -21.27 -5.66
CA LEU A 10 6.15 -20.07 -5.58
C LEU A 10 4.72 -20.29 -6.10
N VAL A 11 4.55 -20.98 -7.22
CA VAL A 11 3.21 -21.29 -7.77
C VAL A 11 2.42 -22.17 -6.79
N GLU A 12 3.06 -23.13 -6.13
CA GLU A 12 2.42 -23.93 -5.07
C GLU A 12 1.96 -23.07 -3.89
N ARG A 13 2.78 -22.10 -3.45
CA ARG A 13 2.40 -21.16 -2.39
C ARG A 13 1.23 -20.28 -2.81
N LEU A 14 1.24 -19.76 -4.03
CA LEU A 14 0.14 -18.98 -4.62
C LEU A 14 -1.15 -19.79 -4.70
N PHE A 15 -1.05 -21.06 -5.08
CA PHE A 15 -2.19 -21.96 -5.13
C PHE A 15 -2.79 -22.18 -3.74
N LYS A 16 -1.95 -22.46 -2.73
CA LYS A 16 -2.36 -22.62 -1.32
C LYS A 16 -2.98 -21.35 -0.74
N ALA A 17 -2.52 -20.17 -1.17
CA ALA A 17 -3.08 -18.88 -0.77
C ALA A 17 -4.44 -18.56 -1.44
N GLY A 18 -4.89 -19.36 -2.41
CA GLY A 18 -6.14 -19.12 -3.12
C GLY A 18 -6.08 -17.99 -4.16
N ALA A 19 -4.88 -17.66 -4.64
CA ALA A 19 -4.65 -16.55 -5.58
C ALA A 19 -5.24 -16.78 -6.99
N HIS A 20 -5.55 -18.03 -7.32
CA HIS A 20 -6.00 -18.45 -8.66
C HIS A 20 -7.50 -18.22 -8.91
N PHE A 21 -8.29 -17.92 -7.88
CA PHE A 21 -9.73 -17.69 -8.06
C PHE A 21 -10.01 -16.27 -8.56
N GLY A 22 -10.74 -16.17 -9.66
CA GLY A 22 -11.31 -14.92 -10.17
C GLY A 22 -12.83 -14.89 -10.06
N PHE A 23 -13.42 -13.75 -10.41
CA PHE A 23 -14.86 -13.57 -10.50
C PHE A 23 -15.46 -14.24 -11.75
N SER A 24 -16.79 -14.13 -11.89
CA SER A 24 -17.51 -14.63 -13.05
C SER A 24 -17.12 -13.93 -14.35
N LYS A 25 -17.24 -14.63 -15.47
CA LYS A 25 -16.99 -14.07 -16.82
C LYS A 25 -17.72 -12.76 -17.11
N SER A 26 -18.91 -12.56 -16.52
CA SER A 26 -19.72 -11.34 -16.67
C SER A 26 -19.13 -10.11 -15.99
N ARG A 27 -18.32 -10.29 -14.93
CA ARG A 27 -17.65 -9.20 -14.21
C ARG A 27 -16.26 -8.89 -14.76
N ARG A 28 -15.73 -9.79 -15.59
CA ARG A 28 -14.36 -9.74 -16.11
C ARG A 28 -14.11 -8.44 -16.88
N HIS A 29 -12.99 -7.79 -16.58
CA HIS A 29 -12.53 -6.66 -17.35
C HIS A 29 -11.76 -7.13 -18.62
N PRO A 30 -11.97 -6.52 -19.80
CA PRO A 30 -11.31 -6.94 -21.04
C PRO A 30 -9.77 -6.92 -20.97
N SER A 31 -9.19 -5.96 -20.24
CA SER A 31 -7.72 -5.88 -20.08
C SER A 31 -7.14 -7.06 -19.28
N PHE A 32 -7.96 -7.77 -18.50
CA PHE A 32 -7.53 -8.89 -17.66
C PHE A 32 -7.49 -10.23 -18.41
N VAL A 33 -8.10 -10.34 -19.60
CA VAL A 33 -8.28 -11.61 -20.33
C VAL A 33 -6.98 -12.39 -20.51
N ARG A 34 -5.85 -11.71 -20.77
CA ARG A 34 -4.53 -12.33 -20.95
C ARG A 34 -3.99 -13.04 -19.72
N HIS A 35 -4.50 -12.71 -18.52
CA HIS A 35 -4.08 -13.28 -17.24
C HIS A 35 -4.97 -14.45 -16.79
N ILE A 36 -5.94 -14.84 -17.61
CA ILE A 36 -6.87 -15.93 -17.29
C ILE A 36 -6.38 -17.21 -17.96
N PHE A 37 -6.26 -18.27 -17.17
CA PHE A 37 -5.93 -19.61 -17.64
C PHE A 37 -7.16 -20.31 -18.23
N GLY A 38 -8.30 -20.18 -17.57
CA GLY A 38 -9.55 -20.81 -17.98
C GLY A 38 -10.72 -20.40 -17.09
N SER A 39 -11.81 -21.16 -17.12
CA SER A 39 -12.94 -20.95 -16.20
C SER A 39 -13.47 -22.29 -15.71
N LYS A 40 -13.89 -22.34 -14.44
CA LYS A 40 -14.48 -23.51 -13.78
C LYS A 40 -15.69 -23.08 -12.97
N ASN A 41 -16.80 -23.80 -13.09
CA ASN A 41 -18.05 -23.48 -12.38
C ASN A 41 -18.45 -22.00 -12.52
N SER A 42 -18.36 -21.46 -13.74
CA SER A 42 -18.66 -20.06 -14.07
C SER A 42 -17.74 -18.98 -13.48
N ASN A 43 -16.72 -19.36 -12.69
CA ASN A 43 -15.67 -18.47 -12.19
C ASN A 43 -14.41 -18.57 -13.04
N ASP A 44 -13.69 -17.48 -13.14
CA ASP A 44 -12.41 -17.44 -13.84
C ASP A 44 -11.30 -18.04 -12.99
N ILE A 45 -10.37 -18.71 -13.66
CA ILE A 45 -9.13 -19.20 -13.08
C ILE A 45 -8.01 -18.32 -13.61
N ILE A 46 -7.33 -17.64 -12.69
CA ILE A 46 -6.18 -16.79 -12.97
C ILE A 46 -4.94 -17.67 -13.16
N ASP A 47 -4.15 -17.32 -14.16
CA ASP A 47 -2.91 -18.00 -14.51
C ASP A 47 -1.79 -17.63 -13.51
N LEU A 48 -1.49 -18.57 -12.60
CA LEU A 48 -0.52 -18.37 -11.53
C LEU A 48 0.92 -18.23 -12.02
N GLU A 49 1.28 -18.76 -13.18
CA GLU A 49 2.63 -18.57 -13.73
C GLU A 49 2.83 -17.11 -14.11
N LYS A 50 1.81 -16.50 -14.73
CA LYS A 50 1.81 -15.06 -15.02
C LYS A 50 1.80 -14.23 -13.74
N THR A 51 1.04 -14.65 -12.72
CA THR A 51 1.05 -14.01 -11.40
C THR A 51 2.44 -14.05 -10.77
N ALA A 52 3.14 -15.18 -10.82
CA ALA A 52 4.47 -15.34 -10.26
C ALA A 52 5.50 -14.42 -10.95
N VAL A 53 5.46 -14.33 -12.28
CA VAL A 53 6.30 -13.41 -13.05
C VAL A 53 6.00 -11.94 -12.69
N ALA A 54 4.72 -11.57 -12.62
CA ALA A 54 4.31 -10.21 -12.26
C ALA A 54 4.70 -9.85 -10.82
N LEU A 55 4.54 -10.77 -9.87
CA LEU A 55 4.95 -10.60 -8.48
C LEU A 55 6.46 -10.41 -8.38
N SER A 56 7.26 -11.20 -9.10
CA SER A 56 8.72 -11.06 -9.12
C SER A 56 9.17 -9.69 -9.65
N ALA A 57 8.54 -9.22 -10.73
CA ALA A 57 8.80 -7.88 -11.28
C ALA A 57 8.43 -6.76 -10.27
N ALA A 58 7.26 -6.87 -9.65
CA ALA A 58 6.81 -5.92 -8.62
C ALA A 58 7.75 -5.92 -7.41
N LYS A 59 8.13 -7.10 -6.88
CA LYS A 59 9.08 -7.23 -5.77
C LYS A 59 10.42 -6.58 -6.09
N THR A 60 10.97 -6.84 -7.28
CA THR A 60 12.25 -6.26 -7.72
C THR A 60 12.19 -4.73 -7.74
N PHE A 61 11.10 -4.17 -8.27
CA PHE A 61 10.88 -2.73 -8.31
C PHE A 61 10.71 -2.12 -6.91
N VAL A 62 9.88 -2.73 -6.07
CA VAL A 62 9.60 -2.27 -4.69
C VAL A 62 10.87 -2.35 -3.83
N GLU A 63 11.65 -3.41 -3.95
CA GLU A 63 12.92 -3.58 -3.26
C GLU A 63 13.92 -2.48 -3.67
N LYS A 64 14.01 -2.17 -4.97
CA LYS A 64 14.80 -1.03 -5.46
C LYS A 64 14.34 0.29 -4.83
N MET A 65 13.04 0.57 -4.77
CA MET A 65 12.52 1.78 -4.12
C MET A 65 12.92 1.84 -2.64
N GLY A 66 12.91 0.70 -1.94
CA GLY A 66 13.42 0.60 -0.57
C GLY A 66 14.91 0.95 -0.46
N ARG A 67 15.75 0.40 -1.37
CA ARG A 67 17.20 0.65 -1.44
C ARG A 67 17.54 2.10 -1.75
N ASP A 68 16.70 2.77 -2.53
CA ASP A 68 16.85 4.18 -2.90
C ASP A 68 16.33 5.13 -1.81
N GLY A 69 15.90 4.60 -0.65
CA GLY A 69 15.43 5.39 0.47
C GLY A 69 14.07 6.05 0.23
N LYS A 70 13.30 5.61 -0.76
CA LYS A 70 12.02 6.19 -1.16
C LYS A 70 10.88 5.88 -0.19
N ASN A 71 9.79 6.64 -0.29
CA ASN A 71 8.60 6.45 0.54
C ASN A 71 7.51 5.69 -0.22
N ILE A 72 6.94 4.69 0.44
CA ILE A 72 5.81 3.90 -0.05
C ILE A 72 4.54 4.22 0.75
N LEU A 73 3.40 4.26 0.06
CA LEU A 73 2.07 4.35 0.63
C LEU A 73 1.27 3.09 0.26
N ILE A 74 0.70 2.39 1.24
CA ILE A 74 -0.22 1.27 0.98
C ILE A 74 -1.69 1.73 1.12
N ALA A 75 -2.55 1.38 0.17
CA ALA A 75 -3.97 1.67 0.19
C ALA A 75 -4.77 0.37 0.15
N GLY A 76 -5.68 0.18 1.09
CA GLY A 76 -6.57 -0.97 1.13
C GLY A 76 -7.73 -0.71 2.07
N THR A 77 -8.85 -0.21 1.54
CA THR A 77 -10.01 0.20 2.33
C THR A 77 -11.10 -0.86 2.46
N LYS A 78 -10.90 -2.06 1.89
CA LYS A 78 -11.83 -3.19 2.06
C LYS A 78 -11.94 -3.58 3.54
N PRO A 79 -13.16 -3.72 4.10
CA PRO A 79 -13.36 -4.08 5.51
C PRO A 79 -12.57 -5.31 5.96
N GLU A 80 -12.44 -6.31 5.09
CA GLU A 80 -11.77 -7.57 5.36
C GLU A 80 -10.25 -7.42 5.56
N VAL A 81 -9.65 -6.35 5.03
CA VAL A 81 -8.19 -6.18 4.98
C VAL A 81 -7.69 -5.00 5.81
N ARG A 82 -8.57 -4.11 6.28
CA ARG A 82 -8.18 -2.86 6.97
C ARG A 82 -7.22 -3.10 8.13
N SER A 83 -7.61 -3.97 9.05
CA SER A 83 -6.84 -4.27 10.26
C SER A 83 -5.47 -4.87 9.92
N PHE A 84 -5.44 -5.78 8.95
CA PHE A 84 -4.22 -6.44 8.52
C PHE A 84 -3.25 -5.46 7.82
N VAL A 85 -3.75 -4.65 6.88
CA VAL A 85 -2.95 -3.65 6.17
C VAL A 85 -2.38 -2.62 7.14
N GLU A 86 -3.17 -2.15 8.09
CA GLU A 86 -2.72 -1.22 9.13
C GLU A 86 -1.61 -1.82 9.99
N GLU A 87 -1.78 -3.05 10.47
CA GLU A 87 -0.78 -3.73 11.29
C GLU A 87 0.54 -3.90 10.55
N GLN A 88 0.49 -4.36 9.30
CA GLN A 88 1.69 -4.58 8.48
C GLN A 88 2.38 -3.27 8.11
N ALA A 89 1.61 -2.22 7.80
CA ALA A 89 2.15 -0.91 7.52
C ALA A 89 2.87 -0.31 8.73
N LYS A 90 2.27 -0.42 9.93
CA LYS A 90 2.90 0.00 11.19
C LYS A 90 4.18 -0.77 11.47
N LYS A 91 4.17 -2.10 11.30
CA LYS A 91 5.35 -2.96 11.44
C LYS A 91 6.49 -2.58 10.48
N ALA A 92 6.14 -2.19 9.26
CA ALA A 92 7.09 -1.74 8.25
C ALA A 92 7.49 -0.26 8.39
N GLY A 93 6.81 0.51 9.24
CA GLY A 93 7.06 1.94 9.42
C GLY A 93 6.71 2.78 8.18
N ILE A 94 5.73 2.32 7.38
CA ILE A 94 5.30 2.99 6.14
C ILE A 94 3.94 3.65 6.32
N ALA A 95 3.59 4.54 5.40
CA ALA A 95 2.30 5.20 5.41
C ALA A 95 1.21 4.28 4.84
N TYR A 96 -0.02 4.43 5.34
CA TYR A 96 -1.15 3.63 4.91
C TYR A 96 -2.47 4.42 4.85
N VAL A 97 -3.40 3.91 4.04
CA VAL A 97 -4.82 4.33 4.01
C VAL A 97 -5.68 3.08 4.09
N THR A 98 -6.38 2.90 5.20
CA THR A 98 -7.26 1.74 5.45
C THR A 98 -8.72 2.10 5.61
N GLU A 99 -9.06 3.36 5.88
CA GLU A 99 -10.45 3.75 6.08
C GLU A 99 -11.14 4.15 4.78
N ARG A 100 -10.96 5.40 4.35
CA ARG A 100 -11.49 5.88 3.09
C ARG A 100 -10.43 6.71 2.39
N TRP A 101 -10.23 6.46 1.10
CA TRP A 101 -9.44 7.36 0.27
C TRP A 101 -10.17 8.70 0.11
N VAL A 102 -9.63 9.74 0.74
CA VAL A 102 -10.14 11.11 0.58
C VAL A 102 -9.68 11.64 -0.76
N GLY A 103 -10.62 11.94 -1.67
CA GLY A 103 -10.27 12.52 -2.97
C GLY A 103 -9.47 13.82 -2.80
N GLY A 104 -8.35 13.91 -3.50
CA GLY A 104 -7.36 14.98 -3.33
C GLY A 104 -6.20 14.61 -2.41
N LEU A 105 -6.12 13.37 -1.90
CA LEU A 105 -5.06 12.94 -0.99
C LEU A 105 -3.67 13.24 -1.55
N LEU A 106 -3.45 12.92 -2.82
CA LEU A 106 -2.16 13.11 -3.49
C LEU A 106 -2.18 14.41 -4.31
N THR A 107 -3.25 14.63 -5.08
CA THR A 107 -3.33 15.78 -6.00
C THR A 107 -3.44 17.13 -5.29
N ASN A 108 -3.93 17.14 -4.04
CA ASN A 108 -4.01 18.31 -3.18
C ASN A 108 -3.24 18.10 -1.86
N PHE A 109 -2.08 17.45 -1.95
CA PHE A 109 -1.28 17.03 -0.79
C PHE A 109 -0.97 18.16 0.19
N HIS A 110 -0.72 19.39 -0.29
CA HIS A 110 -0.45 20.54 0.58
C HIS A 110 -1.61 20.85 1.54
N GLN A 111 -2.86 20.79 1.07
CA GLN A 111 -4.03 21.03 1.92
C GLN A 111 -4.31 19.83 2.84
N MET A 112 -4.03 18.62 2.37
CA MET A 112 -4.14 17.42 3.20
C MET A 112 -3.12 17.44 4.34
N ARG A 113 -1.88 17.87 4.08
CA ARG A 113 -0.86 18.05 5.12
C ARG A 113 -1.27 19.07 6.18
N LYS A 114 -1.89 20.19 5.80
CA LYS A 114 -2.45 21.15 6.76
C LYS A 114 -3.50 20.53 7.69
N ARG A 115 -4.29 19.56 7.21
CA ARG A 115 -5.25 18.83 8.06
C ARG A 115 -4.56 17.87 9.02
N VAL A 116 -3.47 17.24 8.59
CA VAL A 116 -2.60 16.43 9.47
C VAL A 116 -1.98 17.31 10.56
N GLU A 117 -1.44 18.48 10.19
CA GLU A 117 -0.86 19.44 11.14
C GLU A 117 -1.90 19.99 12.13
N ARG A 118 -3.15 20.20 11.66
CA ARG A 118 -4.28 20.57 12.52
C ARG A 118 -4.55 19.49 13.57
N LEU A 119 -4.54 18.21 13.16
CA LEU A 119 -4.71 17.08 14.08
C LEU A 119 -3.58 17.05 15.12
N GLU A 120 -2.32 17.12 14.68
CA GLU A 120 -1.16 17.15 15.58
C GLU A 120 -1.25 18.31 16.58
N LYS A 121 -1.68 19.50 16.13
CA LYS A 121 -1.88 20.66 17.01
C LYS A 121 -3.00 20.45 18.04
N LEU A 122 -4.14 19.88 17.64
CA LEU A 122 -5.26 19.63 18.55
C LEU A 122 -4.92 18.58 19.62
N GLU A 123 -4.18 17.53 19.24
CA GLU A 123 -3.66 16.54 20.18
C GLU A 123 -2.69 17.16 21.18
N ASP A 124 -1.79 18.03 20.71
CA ASP A 124 -0.85 18.77 21.55
C ASP A 124 -1.56 19.70 22.55
N GLU A 125 -2.56 20.45 22.10
CA GLU A 125 -3.36 21.34 22.95
C GLU A 125 -4.14 20.55 24.02
N LYS A 126 -4.68 19.38 23.63
CA LYS A 126 -5.35 18.45 24.54
C LYS A 126 -4.38 17.88 25.58
N ALA A 127 -3.18 17.47 25.17
CA ALA A 127 -2.16 16.93 26.07
C ALA A 127 -1.63 17.97 27.06
N LYS A 128 -1.54 19.24 26.64
CA LYS A 128 -1.08 20.36 27.47
C LYS A 128 -2.16 20.92 28.41
N GLY A 129 -3.39 20.40 28.38
CA GLY A 129 -4.52 20.93 29.17
C GLY A 129 -5.02 22.29 28.71
N ALA A 130 -4.60 22.77 27.53
CA ALA A 130 -5.05 24.05 26.98
C ALA A 130 -6.57 24.08 26.69
N LEU A 131 -7.19 22.89 26.63
CA LEU A 131 -8.62 22.74 26.41
C LEU A 131 -9.50 23.00 27.64
N ASP A 132 -8.90 23.19 28.83
CA ASP A 132 -9.66 23.40 30.07
C ASP A 132 -10.35 24.78 30.15
N VAL A 133 -9.90 25.74 29.33
CA VAL A 133 -10.52 27.06 29.19
C VAL A 133 -11.88 26.99 28.48
N TYR A 134 -12.13 25.92 27.73
CA TYR A 134 -13.35 25.78 26.93
C TYR A 134 -14.51 25.14 27.70
N THR A 135 -15.73 25.49 27.28
CA THR A 135 -16.94 24.89 27.81
C THR A 135 -17.02 23.40 27.48
N LYS A 136 -17.84 22.64 28.21
CA LYS A 136 -18.05 21.20 27.94
C LYS A 136 -18.53 20.94 26.49
N LYS A 137 -19.36 21.83 25.95
CA LYS A 137 -19.89 21.72 24.58
C LYS A 137 -18.79 21.91 23.54
N GLU A 138 -17.93 22.90 23.73
CA GLU A 138 -16.80 23.17 22.82
C GLU A 138 -15.75 22.06 22.90
N ARG A 139 -15.44 21.56 24.10
CA ARG A 139 -14.57 20.38 24.27
C ARG A 139 -15.09 19.16 23.54
N LEU A 140 -16.38 18.90 23.61
CA LEU A 140 -17.00 17.80 22.85
C LEU A 140 -16.81 17.98 21.35
N GLY A 141 -17.01 19.19 20.82
CA GLY A 141 -16.79 19.47 19.40
C GLY A 141 -15.34 19.29 18.97
N ILE A 142 -14.38 19.67 19.82
CA ILE A 142 -12.95 19.45 19.58
C ILE A 142 -12.61 17.96 19.60
N ASP A 143 -13.17 17.20 20.54
CA ASP A 143 -12.99 15.75 20.60
C ASP A 143 -13.56 15.03 19.37
N GLU A 144 -14.70 15.51 18.85
CA GLU A 144 -15.27 15.02 17.59
C GLU A 144 -14.39 15.37 16.38
N GLU A 145 -13.84 16.59 16.32
CA GLU A 145 -12.89 17.01 15.29
C GLU A 145 -11.64 16.11 15.31
N ILE A 146 -11.05 15.87 16.48
CA ILE A 146 -9.89 14.98 16.65
C ILE A 146 -10.24 13.58 16.15
N ARG A 147 -11.32 12.96 16.63
CA ARG A 147 -11.70 11.60 16.20
C ARG A 147 -11.91 11.49 14.69
N ALA A 148 -12.55 12.50 14.08
CA ALA A 148 -12.77 12.51 12.64
C ALA A 148 -11.45 12.62 11.87
N LEU A 149 -10.55 13.49 12.31
CA LEU A 149 -9.23 13.66 11.69
C LEU A 149 -8.33 12.44 11.90
N GLU A 150 -8.35 11.83 13.10
CA GLU A 150 -7.65 10.58 13.41
C GLU A 150 -8.09 9.47 12.46
N HIS A 151 -9.40 9.25 12.35
CA HIS A 151 -9.96 8.21 11.49
C HIS A 151 -9.53 8.36 10.03
N MET A 152 -9.42 9.59 9.51
CA MET A 152 -9.02 9.82 8.13
C MET A 152 -7.51 9.84 7.90
N PHE A 153 -6.73 10.40 8.83
CA PHE A 153 -5.35 10.81 8.55
C PHE A 153 -4.28 10.12 9.39
N ASN A 154 -4.65 9.25 10.34
CA ASN A 154 -3.69 8.58 11.20
C ASN A 154 -2.59 7.83 10.40
N GLY A 155 -2.98 7.12 9.34
CA GLY A 155 -2.03 6.34 8.53
C GLY A 155 -1.09 7.15 7.65
N ILE A 156 -1.35 8.45 7.43
CA ILE A 156 -0.51 9.32 6.58
C ILE A 156 0.30 10.33 7.38
N ARG A 157 0.25 10.31 8.72
CA ARG A 157 0.99 11.25 9.58
C ARG A 157 2.49 11.28 9.27
N THR A 158 3.05 10.11 8.97
CA THR A 158 4.47 9.93 8.65
C THR A 158 4.87 10.51 7.29
N LEU A 159 3.93 10.80 6.38
CA LEU A 159 4.21 11.39 5.07
C LEU A 159 4.43 12.90 5.19
N LYS A 160 5.70 13.30 5.08
CA LYS A 160 6.11 14.71 4.95
C LYS A 160 6.07 15.22 3.51
N GLN A 161 6.19 14.31 2.54
CA GLN A 161 6.19 14.59 1.11
C GLN A 161 5.32 13.55 0.40
N LEU A 162 5.04 13.78 -0.89
CA LEU A 162 4.34 12.81 -1.72
C LEU A 162 5.06 11.46 -1.70
N PRO A 163 4.31 10.34 -1.70
CA PRO A 163 4.91 9.02 -1.82
C PRO A 163 5.54 8.87 -3.22
N ASP A 164 6.67 8.18 -3.29
CA ASP A 164 7.33 7.84 -4.55
C ASP A 164 6.69 6.60 -5.20
N LEU A 165 5.94 5.81 -4.42
CA LEU A 165 5.26 4.59 -4.85
C LEU A 165 3.97 4.40 -4.07
N VAL A 166 2.90 4.00 -4.77
CA VAL A 166 1.65 3.56 -4.13
C VAL A 166 1.44 2.07 -4.39
N PHE A 167 1.18 1.31 -3.33
CA PHE A 167 0.73 -0.07 -3.40
C PHE A 167 -0.76 -0.14 -3.09
N ILE A 168 -1.55 -0.65 -4.03
CA ILE A 168 -3.02 -0.68 -3.94
C ILE A 168 -3.51 -2.13 -3.81
N VAL A 169 -4.37 -2.38 -2.81
CA VAL A 169 -5.13 -3.62 -2.65
C VAL A 169 -6.51 -3.43 -3.26
N ASP A 170 -6.78 -4.09 -4.37
CA ASP A 170 -7.95 -3.89 -5.24
C ASP A 170 -8.00 -2.49 -5.89
N SER A 171 -7.51 -2.44 -7.12
CA SER A 171 -7.51 -1.23 -7.96
C SER A 171 -8.90 -0.75 -8.39
N ARG A 172 -9.92 -1.61 -8.39
CA ARG A 172 -11.30 -1.22 -8.71
C ARG A 172 -11.95 -0.53 -7.51
N HIS A 173 -11.71 -1.03 -6.31
CA HIS A 173 -12.19 -0.38 -5.08
C HIS A 173 -11.48 0.95 -4.84
N GLU A 174 -10.17 1.01 -5.11
CA GLU A 174 -9.34 2.20 -4.94
C GLU A 174 -9.10 2.99 -6.23
N GLU A 175 -10.12 3.09 -7.10
CA GLU A 175 -9.97 3.75 -8.42
C GLU A 175 -9.50 5.21 -8.29
N THR A 176 -9.98 5.93 -7.27
CA THR A 176 -9.59 7.34 -7.03
C THR A 176 -8.10 7.43 -6.72
N ALA A 177 -7.56 6.51 -5.90
CA ALA A 177 -6.13 6.47 -5.57
C ALA A 177 -5.28 6.22 -6.83
N LEU A 178 -5.71 5.26 -7.67
CA LEU A 178 -5.05 4.93 -8.92
C LEU A 178 -5.02 6.14 -9.88
N LEU A 179 -6.16 6.83 -10.03
CA LEU A 179 -6.28 7.99 -10.92
C LEU A 179 -5.40 9.16 -10.45
N GLU A 180 -5.39 9.45 -9.15
CA GLU A 180 -4.56 10.50 -8.57
C GLU A 180 -3.07 10.20 -8.71
N ALA A 181 -2.64 8.98 -8.38
CA ALA A 181 -1.24 8.56 -8.51
C ALA A 181 -0.77 8.67 -9.96
N ARG A 182 -1.60 8.19 -10.91
CA ARG A 182 -1.30 8.30 -12.34
C ARG A 182 -1.19 9.75 -12.81
N LYS A 183 -2.09 10.62 -12.37
CA LYS A 183 -2.05 12.05 -12.74
C LYS A 183 -0.76 12.74 -12.31
N LEU A 184 -0.17 12.30 -11.21
CA LEU A 184 1.09 12.81 -10.68
C LEU A 184 2.33 12.05 -11.18
N GLY A 185 2.16 11.02 -12.01
CA GLY A 185 3.26 10.19 -12.48
C GLY A 185 3.86 9.28 -11.40
N ILE A 186 3.15 9.05 -10.29
CA ILE A 186 3.59 8.15 -9.22
C ILE A 186 3.34 6.71 -9.69
N PRO A 187 4.37 5.84 -9.74
CA PRO A 187 4.20 4.45 -10.12
C PRO A 187 3.28 3.72 -9.13
N VAL A 188 2.41 2.87 -9.67
CA VAL A 188 1.46 2.07 -8.90
C VAL A 188 1.77 0.59 -9.07
N VAL A 189 1.94 -0.10 -7.95
CA VAL A 189 1.86 -1.56 -7.84
C VAL A 189 0.46 -1.87 -7.33
N ALA A 190 -0.25 -2.81 -7.95
CA ALA A 190 -1.60 -3.14 -7.48
C ALA A 190 -1.87 -4.64 -7.51
N LEU A 191 -2.49 -5.15 -6.44
CA LEU A 191 -3.16 -6.44 -6.45
C LEU A 191 -4.51 -6.26 -7.16
N SER A 192 -4.69 -6.96 -8.28
CA SER A 192 -5.85 -6.76 -9.16
C SER A 192 -6.56 -8.08 -9.44
N GLY A 193 -7.84 -8.16 -9.07
CA GLY A 193 -8.75 -9.23 -9.44
C GLY A 193 -9.18 -9.19 -10.90
N SER A 194 -9.96 -10.18 -11.33
CA SER A 194 -10.35 -10.34 -12.74
C SER A 194 -11.27 -9.25 -13.30
N ASP A 195 -11.86 -8.43 -12.44
CA ASP A 195 -12.74 -7.31 -12.76
C ASP A 195 -12.06 -5.94 -12.71
N CYS A 196 -10.74 -5.91 -12.47
CA CYS A 196 -9.91 -4.71 -12.44
C CYS A 196 -9.32 -4.34 -13.81
N ASP A 197 -9.12 -3.04 -14.04
CA ASP A 197 -8.43 -2.54 -15.23
C ASP A 197 -6.91 -2.49 -15.05
N VAL A 198 -6.23 -3.58 -15.43
CA VAL A 198 -4.77 -3.71 -15.36
C VAL A 198 -3.99 -2.86 -16.37
N SER A 199 -4.66 -2.20 -17.32
CA SER A 199 -3.97 -1.39 -18.35
C SER A 199 -3.43 -0.06 -17.82
N LYS A 200 -3.97 0.41 -16.68
CA LYS A 200 -3.64 1.70 -16.07
C LYS A 200 -2.58 1.60 -14.97
N ILE A 201 -2.13 0.39 -14.66
CA ILE A 201 -1.24 0.08 -13.54
C ILE A 201 0.16 -0.20 -14.08
N ALA A 202 1.18 0.37 -13.45
CA ALA A 202 2.58 0.18 -13.87
C ALA A 202 3.07 -1.25 -13.61
N TYR A 203 2.76 -1.79 -12.42
CA TYR A 203 3.09 -3.16 -12.02
C TYR A 203 1.84 -3.89 -11.50
N PRO A 204 0.96 -4.38 -12.40
CA PRO A 204 -0.23 -5.13 -12.00
C PRO A 204 0.16 -6.54 -11.55
N ILE A 205 -0.34 -6.96 -10.40
CA ILE A 205 -0.22 -8.33 -9.88
C ILE A 205 -1.59 -8.99 -10.07
N PRO A 206 -1.79 -9.80 -11.14
CA PRO A 206 -3.07 -10.43 -11.42
C PRO A 206 -3.28 -11.58 -10.45
N ALA A 207 -4.20 -11.43 -9.49
CA ALA A 207 -4.51 -12.45 -8.50
C ALA A 207 -5.81 -12.14 -7.76
N ASN A 208 -6.28 -13.11 -6.98
CA ASN A 208 -7.46 -12.95 -6.15
C ASN A 208 -7.28 -11.85 -5.08
N ASP A 209 -8.12 -10.83 -5.14
CA ASP A 209 -8.18 -9.70 -4.20
C ASP A 209 -9.43 -9.73 -3.31
N SER A 210 -10.16 -10.85 -3.28
CA SER A 210 -11.39 -11.02 -2.49
C SER A 210 -11.20 -11.91 -1.25
N VAL A 211 -10.16 -12.75 -1.23
CA VAL A 211 -9.89 -13.68 -0.14
C VAL A 211 -8.74 -13.15 0.71
N LEU A 212 -8.96 -13.08 2.02
CA LEU A 212 -7.99 -12.54 2.97
C LEU A 212 -6.63 -13.24 2.89
N GLN A 213 -6.60 -14.58 2.80
CA GLN A 213 -5.35 -15.35 2.69
C GLN A 213 -4.49 -14.95 1.49
N SER A 214 -5.12 -14.71 0.33
CA SER A 214 -4.44 -14.25 -0.88
C SER A 214 -3.88 -12.85 -0.67
N ILE A 215 -4.70 -11.92 -0.17
CA ILE A 215 -4.29 -10.53 0.07
C ILE A 215 -3.14 -10.47 1.08
N THR A 216 -3.25 -11.20 2.19
CA THR A 216 -2.20 -11.35 3.21
C THR A 216 -0.88 -11.77 2.59
N PHE A 217 -0.89 -12.83 1.77
CA PHE A 217 0.30 -13.31 1.09
C PHE A 217 0.98 -12.22 0.24
N PHE A 218 0.21 -11.51 -0.60
CA PHE A 218 0.78 -10.50 -1.49
C PHE A 218 1.29 -9.28 -0.74
N VAL A 219 0.54 -8.81 0.26
CA VAL A 219 0.96 -7.68 1.10
C VAL A 219 2.26 -8.01 1.83
N GLU A 220 2.38 -9.20 2.42
CA GLU A 220 3.60 -9.64 3.11
C GLU A 220 4.79 -9.74 2.15
N GLU A 221 4.62 -10.34 0.98
CA GLU A 221 5.70 -10.49 0.00
C GLU A 221 6.22 -9.13 -0.51
N ILE A 222 5.31 -8.17 -0.76
CA ILE A 222 5.65 -6.81 -1.22
C ILE A 222 6.31 -6.00 -0.11
N LEU A 223 5.74 -5.99 1.10
CA LEU A 223 6.29 -5.23 2.23
C LEU A 223 7.61 -5.81 2.72
N SER A 224 7.77 -7.14 2.70
CA SER A 224 9.05 -7.80 2.98
C SER A 224 10.11 -7.41 1.96
N ALA A 225 9.77 -7.36 0.66
CA ALA A 225 10.70 -6.89 -0.37
C ALA A 225 11.10 -5.41 -0.15
N PHE A 226 10.15 -4.54 0.18
CA PHE A 226 10.44 -3.14 0.51
C PHE A 226 11.37 -3.03 1.72
N LYS A 227 11.07 -3.78 2.79
CA LYS A 227 11.84 -3.76 4.03
C LYS A 227 13.28 -4.21 3.82
N ARG A 228 13.51 -5.30 3.05
CA ARG A 228 14.86 -5.75 2.68
C ARG A 228 15.65 -4.62 1.99
N GLY A 229 15.04 -3.96 1.01
CA GLY A 229 15.67 -2.81 0.35
C GLY A 229 15.97 -1.66 1.33
N ARG A 230 15.04 -1.37 2.25
CA ARG A 230 15.22 -0.31 3.25
C ARG A 230 16.35 -0.61 4.24
N GLU A 231 16.51 -1.87 4.64
CA GLU A 231 17.61 -2.33 5.50
C GLU A 231 18.96 -2.13 4.82
N GLU A 232 19.07 -2.46 3.53
CA GLU A 232 20.28 -2.20 2.73
C GLU A 232 20.63 -0.71 2.64
N PHE A 233 19.61 0.15 2.46
CA PHE A 233 19.81 1.61 2.47
C PHE A 233 20.37 2.10 3.80
N GLN A 234 19.82 1.62 4.93
CA GLN A 234 20.28 2.00 6.26
C GLN A 234 21.72 1.52 6.55
N LEU A 235 22.09 0.34 6.06
CA LEU A 235 23.45 -0.18 6.20
C LEU A 235 24.45 0.70 5.44
N LYS A 236 24.16 1.09 4.19
CA LYS A 236 25.00 2.00 3.41
C LYS A 236 25.21 3.35 4.11
N GLY A 237 24.14 3.95 4.62
CA GLY A 237 24.23 5.21 5.37
C GLY A 237 25.09 5.12 6.63
N LYS A 238 25.10 3.97 7.33
CA LYS A 238 25.97 3.76 8.51
C LYS A 238 27.45 3.61 8.13
N THR A 239 27.74 2.97 7.00
CA THR A 239 29.12 2.80 6.51
C THR A 239 29.73 4.13 6.06
N GLU A 240 28.95 4.99 5.40
CA GLU A 240 29.41 6.31 4.95
C GLU A 240 29.68 7.27 6.13
N VAL A 241 28.86 7.24 7.18
CA VAL A 241 29.06 8.06 8.39
C VAL A 241 30.31 7.65 9.19
N GLN A 242 30.71 6.37 9.13
CA GLN A 242 31.93 5.88 9.79
C GLN A 242 33.21 6.18 8.99
N ALA A 243 33.09 6.47 7.68
CA ALA A 243 34.21 6.76 6.80
C ALA A 243 34.57 8.26 6.70
N ALA A 244 33.76 9.16 7.29
CA ALA A 244 34.10 10.58 7.37
C ALA A 244 35.31 10.78 8.31
N PRO A 245 36.43 11.36 7.86
CA PRO A 245 37.58 11.59 8.72
C PRO A 245 37.18 12.55 9.84
N LYS A 246 37.52 12.20 11.09
CA LYS A 246 37.52 13.17 12.19
C LYS A 246 38.53 14.26 11.82
N GLU A 247 38.03 15.42 11.36
CA GLU A 247 38.86 16.61 11.20
C GLU A 247 39.62 16.84 12.50
N THR A 248 40.94 16.71 12.38
CA THR A 248 41.89 16.82 13.48
C THR A 248 42.11 18.31 13.72
N LYS A 249 41.70 18.80 14.89
CA LYS A 249 42.07 20.12 15.40
C LYS A 249 43.54 20.15 15.80
#